data_AF-A0A532E1Q0-F1
#
_entry.id   AF-A0A532E1Q0-F1
#
_cell.length_a   1.000
_cell.length_b   1.000
_cell.length_c   1.000
_cell.angle_alpha   90.00
_cell.angle_beta   90.00
_cell.angle_gamma   90.00
#
_symmetry.space_group_name_H-M   'P 1'
#
loop_
_entity.id
_entity.type
_entity.pdbx_description
1 polymer ?
#
loop_
_entity_poly.entity_id
_entity_poly.type
_entity_poly.pdbx_seq_one_letter_code
_entity_poly.pdbx_strand_id
1 'polypeptide(L)'
;DPFADLPAPPATNPCQNGNQSTLQPGTYCKGLSLSGNVTLSPGIYVIEGGDFKASSNANISGEGVVIYLAGTSGVSMNGTATVKLSAPTSGTYSGVLFYGDRANLAGSNTFNGTADSLLTGALYFPTQGVNYLGNFSGKGGCTQVVASTVQWSGNANIIQDCTSLGMRDIPATQTVQLVE
;
A
#
# COMPACT_ATOMS: atom_id res chain seq x y z
N ASP A 1 -2.28 -14.54 -10.87
CA ASP A 1 -2.02 -13.14 -10.52
C ASP A 1 -3.19 -12.28 -11.02
N PRO A 2 -4.04 -11.74 -10.11
CA PRO A 2 -5.25 -10.97 -10.44
C PRO A 2 -4.97 -9.57 -11.03
N PHE A 3 -3.73 -9.09 -10.92
CA PHE A 3 -3.33 -7.76 -11.38
C PHE A 3 -2.26 -7.81 -12.48
N ALA A 4 -2.05 -8.97 -13.12
CA ALA A 4 -1.00 -9.20 -14.11
C ALA A 4 -1.04 -8.22 -15.31
N ASP A 5 -2.22 -7.72 -15.67
CA ASP A 5 -2.47 -6.76 -16.74
C ASP A 5 -2.11 -5.31 -16.36
N LEU A 6 -1.91 -5.00 -15.08
CA LEU A 6 -1.59 -3.63 -14.65
C LEU A 6 -0.14 -3.27 -14.97
N PRO A 7 0.11 -2.24 -15.80
CA PRO A 7 1.46 -1.77 -16.07
C PRO A 7 2.05 -1.06 -14.84
N ALA A 8 3.36 -1.16 -14.66
CA ALA A 8 4.07 -0.35 -13.68
C ALA A 8 3.86 1.15 -13.99
N PRO A 9 3.44 1.97 -13.01
CA PRO A 9 3.33 3.41 -13.22
C PRO A 9 4.66 4.04 -13.63
N PRO A 10 4.67 4.91 -14.66
CA PRO A 10 5.90 5.54 -15.11
C PRO A 10 6.38 6.59 -14.09
N ALA A 11 7.69 6.60 -13.83
CA ALA A 11 8.33 7.71 -13.12
C ALA A 11 8.24 9.01 -13.94
N THR A 12 8.12 10.12 -13.24
CA THR A 12 8.00 11.48 -13.75
C THR A 12 9.14 12.35 -13.24
N ASN A 13 9.60 13.28 -14.09
CA ASN A 13 10.63 14.25 -13.74
C ASN A 13 10.06 15.67 -13.80
N PRO A 14 10.50 16.59 -12.92
CA PRO A 14 11.48 16.39 -11.85
C PRO A 14 10.91 15.67 -10.61
N CYS A 15 11.80 15.15 -9.77
CA CYS A 15 11.46 14.55 -8.48
C CYS A 15 10.75 15.57 -7.56
N GLN A 16 9.74 15.09 -6.82
CA GLN A 16 8.96 15.84 -5.85
C GLN A 16 9.67 15.96 -4.50
N ASN A 17 9.28 16.98 -3.73
CA ASN A 17 9.73 17.18 -2.35
C ASN A 17 8.75 16.54 -1.35
N GLY A 18 9.23 15.60 -0.54
CA GLY A 18 8.48 14.88 0.49
C GLY A 18 8.27 15.61 1.82
N ASN A 19 8.92 16.75 2.03
CA ASN A 19 8.89 17.48 3.30
C ASN A 19 7.77 18.54 3.32
N GLN A 20 6.52 18.09 3.16
CA GLN A 20 5.34 18.96 3.15
C GLN A 20 4.18 18.30 3.90
N SER A 21 3.30 19.11 4.48
CA SER A 21 2.05 18.63 5.11
C SER A 21 1.03 18.15 4.09
N THR A 22 1.07 18.65 2.85
CA THR A 22 0.25 18.14 1.75
C THR A 22 1.17 17.78 0.60
N LEU A 23 1.12 16.51 0.18
CA LEU A 23 1.93 15.99 -0.90
C LEU A 23 1.11 15.89 -2.18
N GLN A 24 1.75 16.24 -3.29
CA GLN A 24 1.19 16.11 -4.64
C GLN A 24 1.65 14.79 -5.27
N PRO A 25 0.84 14.19 -6.16
CA PRO A 25 1.27 13.01 -6.90
C PRO A 25 2.50 13.31 -7.75
N GLY A 26 3.32 12.29 -7.97
CA GLY A 26 4.59 12.41 -8.68
C GLY A 26 5.64 11.44 -8.15
N THR A 27 6.90 11.67 -8.53
CA THR A 27 8.00 10.75 -8.23
C THR A 27 8.86 11.25 -7.08
N TYR A 28 9.15 10.38 -6.11
CA TYR A 28 9.96 10.65 -4.93
C TYR A 28 11.22 9.79 -4.99
N CYS A 29 12.31 10.40 -5.47
CA CYS A 29 13.50 9.68 -5.91
C CYS A 29 14.50 9.28 -4.81
N LYS A 30 14.15 9.53 -3.53
CA LYS A 30 14.99 9.23 -2.35
C LYS A 30 14.18 8.50 -1.29
N GLY A 31 13.19 7.72 -1.72
CA GLY A 31 12.10 7.27 -0.86
C GLY A 31 11.20 8.42 -0.41
N LEU A 32 10.29 8.08 0.51
CA LEU A 32 9.33 9.02 1.09
C LEU A 32 9.12 8.69 2.57
N SER A 33 9.74 9.46 3.45
CA SER A 33 9.60 9.32 4.90
C SER A 33 8.64 10.37 5.45
N LEU A 34 7.48 9.93 5.92
CA LEU A 34 6.39 10.77 6.41
C LEU A 34 6.39 10.83 7.93
N SER A 35 6.19 12.02 8.47
CA SER A 35 6.12 12.30 9.92
C SER A 35 5.17 13.46 10.20
N GLY A 36 4.55 13.48 11.38
CA GLY A 36 3.52 14.47 11.71
C GLY A 36 2.25 14.25 10.89
N ASN A 37 1.52 15.32 10.59
CA ASN A 37 0.29 15.27 9.81
C ASN A 37 0.59 15.47 8.32
N VAL A 38 0.32 14.45 7.51
CA VAL A 38 0.56 14.48 6.06
C VAL A 38 -0.71 14.06 5.31
N THR A 39 -1.11 14.84 4.31
CA THR A 39 -2.21 14.54 3.40
C THR A 39 -1.68 14.29 2.01
N LEU A 40 -2.05 13.17 1.39
CA LEU A 40 -1.75 12.85 0.00
C LEU A 40 -2.94 13.27 -0.86
N SER A 41 -2.69 14.13 -1.84
CA SER A 41 -3.69 14.49 -2.84
C SER A 41 -3.95 13.29 -3.77
N PRO A 42 -5.15 13.14 -4.34
CA PRO A 42 -5.46 12.02 -5.23
C PRO A 42 -4.47 11.92 -6.40
N GLY A 43 -4.03 10.70 -6.72
CA GLY A 43 -3.10 10.44 -7.81
C GLY A 43 -2.06 9.37 -7.51
N ILE A 44 -1.05 9.29 -8.38
CA ILE A 44 -0.02 8.25 -8.34
C ILE A 44 1.26 8.81 -7.71
N TYR A 45 1.79 8.08 -6.74
CA TYR A 45 3.03 8.34 -6.03
C TYR A 45 4.03 7.25 -6.39
N VAL A 46 5.04 7.60 -7.18
CA VAL A 46 6.14 6.68 -7.52
C VAL A 46 7.27 6.89 -6.52
N ILE A 47 7.61 5.86 -5.77
CA ILE A 47 8.65 5.89 -4.75
C ILE A 47 9.82 5.07 -5.27
N GLU A 48 10.98 5.69 -5.40
CA GLU A 48 12.21 5.04 -5.88
C GLU A 48 13.42 5.50 -5.06
N GLY A 49 14.52 4.73 -5.10
CA GLY A 49 15.75 5.08 -4.39
C GLY A 49 15.63 5.10 -2.86
N GLY A 50 14.57 4.49 -2.31
CA GLY A 50 14.28 4.40 -0.88
C GLY A 50 12.83 3.98 -0.61
N ASP A 51 12.47 3.78 0.67
CA ASP A 51 11.19 3.20 1.05
C ASP A 51 10.08 4.24 1.23
N PHE A 52 8.82 3.78 1.13
CA PHE A 52 7.69 4.49 1.72
C PHE A 52 7.67 4.20 3.22
N LYS A 53 7.96 5.22 4.03
CA LYS A 53 8.09 5.09 5.48
C LYS A 53 7.08 5.96 6.21
N ALA A 54 6.24 5.33 7.04
CA ALA A 54 5.41 6.04 8.02
C ALA A 54 6.14 6.02 9.38
N SER A 55 6.63 7.18 9.81
CA SER A 55 7.36 7.32 11.07
C SER A 55 6.44 7.20 12.29
N SER A 56 7.00 6.97 13.47
CA SER A 56 6.24 6.95 14.72
C SER A 56 5.37 8.19 14.89
N ASN A 57 4.13 7.98 15.30
CA ASN A 57 3.12 9.03 15.51
C ASN A 57 2.79 9.86 14.25
N ALA A 58 3.15 9.38 13.05
CA ALA A 58 2.68 9.99 11.81
C ALA A 58 1.16 9.79 11.67
N ASN A 59 0.47 10.82 11.20
CA ASN A 59 -0.94 10.79 10.83
C ASN A 59 -1.03 11.08 9.33
N ILE A 60 -1.23 10.03 8.55
CA ILE A 60 -1.18 10.09 7.09
C ILE A 60 -2.59 9.85 6.56
N SER A 61 -3.10 10.75 5.73
CA SER A 61 -4.42 10.60 5.10
C SER A 61 -4.37 10.84 3.60
N GLY A 62 -5.28 10.22 2.84
CA GLY A 62 -5.36 10.39 1.39
C GLY A 62 -6.44 9.52 0.76
N GLU A 63 -7.14 10.04 -0.22
CA GLU A 63 -8.17 9.31 -0.95
C GLU A 63 -7.87 9.31 -2.45
N GLY A 64 -8.15 8.19 -3.12
CA GLY A 64 -7.86 8.06 -4.54
C GLY A 64 -6.37 8.04 -4.86
N VAL A 65 -5.57 7.41 -4.00
CA VAL A 65 -4.11 7.37 -4.13
C VAL A 65 -3.61 6.00 -4.54
N VAL A 66 -2.53 5.97 -5.32
CA VAL A 66 -1.79 4.77 -5.68
C VAL A 66 -0.33 4.98 -5.29
N ILE A 67 0.24 4.09 -4.48
CA ILE A 67 1.65 4.13 -4.10
C ILE A 67 2.36 3.00 -4.83
N TYR A 68 3.22 3.37 -5.79
CA TYR A 68 4.07 2.43 -6.51
C TYR A 68 5.48 2.46 -5.95
N LEU A 69 6.03 1.29 -5.62
CA LEU A 69 7.37 1.11 -5.11
C LEU A 69 8.24 0.56 -6.23
N ALA A 70 9.03 1.42 -6.85
CA ALA A 70 9.86 1.08 -8.00
C ALA A 70 11.20 0.48 -7.58
N GLY A 71 11.71 -0.46 -8.37
CA GLY A 71 12.98 -1.14 -8.09
C GLY A 71 12.94 -1.84 -6.73
N THR A 72 13.93 -1.59 -5.88
CA THR A 72 14.07 -2.28 -4.59
C THR A 72 13.31 -1.62 -3.45
N SER A 73 12.51 -0.57 -3.71
CA SER A 73 11.74 0.14 -2.70
C SER A 73 10.69 -0.75 -2.04
N GLY A 74 10.47 -0.54 -0.73
CA GLY A 74 9.46 -1.25 0.06
C GLY A 74 8.61 -0.32 0.94
N VAL A 75 7.77 -0.94 1.76
CA VAL A 75 6.94 -0.26 2.76
C VAL A 75 7.46 -0.54 4.17
N SER A 76 7.58 0.51 4.99
CA SER A 76 7.84 0.41 6.42
C SER A 76 6.92 1.34 7.20
N MET A 77 5.85 0.80 7.79
CA MET A 77 4.99 1.55 8.71
C MET A 77 5.34 1.22 10.17
N ASN A 78 5.37 2.23 11.04
CA ASN A 78 5.60 2.06 12.47
C ASN A 78 4.28 1.86 13.23
N GLY A 79 4.26 1.00 14.25
CA GLY A 79 3.02 0.64 14.97
C GLY A 79 2.29 1.76 15.71
N THR A 80 2.92 2.92 15.93
CA THR A 80 2.23 4.11 16.47
C THR A 80 1.78 5.11 15.40
N ALA A 81 2.02 4.81 14.12
CA ALA A 81 1.51 5.60 13.02
C ALA A 81 0.03 5.27 12.76
N THR A 82 -0.75 6.29 12.40
CA THR A 82 -2.13 6.16 11.96
C THR A 82 -2.18 6.51 10.47
N VAL A 83 -2.49 5.52 9.64
CA VAL A 83 -2.49 5.65 8.17
C VAL A 83 -3.87 5.37 7.62
N LYS A 84 -4.49 6.36 6.98
CA LYS A 84 -5.84 6.30 6.39
C LYS A 84 -5.77 6.59 4.89
N LEU A 85 -5.61 5.55 4.09
CA LEU A 85 -5.47 5.67 2.64
C LEU A 85 -6.55 4.86 1.92
N SER A 86 -7.04 5.38 0.80
CA SER A 86 -7.92 4.64 -0.11
C SER A 86 -7.45 4.70 -1.55
N ALA A 87 -7.52 3.54 -2.21
CA ALA A 87 -7.28 3.40 -3.65
C ALA A 87 -8.31 4.21 -4.46
N PRO A 88 -7.99 4.61 -5.70
CA PRO A 88 -8.99 5.14 -6.62
C PRO A 88 -10.07 4.10 -6.91
N THR A 89 -11.32 4.53 -7.09
CA THR A 89 -12.47 3.67 -7.39
C THR A 89 -12.73 3.51 -8.91
N SER A 90 -11.88 4.13 -9.73
CA SER A 90 -11.97 4.09 -11.19
C SER A 90 -10.59 4.33 -11.84
N GLY A 91 -10.51 4.17 -13.16
CA GLY A 91 -9.27 4.30 -13.92
C GLY A 91 -8.40 3.04 -13.91
N THR A 92 -7.23 3.12 -14.54
CA THR A 92 -6.33 1.96 -14.75
C THR A 92 -5.98 1.23 -13.46
N TYR A 93 -5.72 1.98 -12.37
CA TYR A 93 -5.31 1.45 -11.08
C TYR A 93 -6.46 1.34 -10.07
N SER A 94 -7.71 1.31 -10.55
CA SER A 94 -8.89 1.17 -9.70
C SER A 94 -8.72 0.01 -8.71
N GLY A 95 -8.94 0.29 -7.43
CA GLY A 95 -8.85 -0.68 -6.35
C GLY A 95 -7.45 -1.04 -5.90
N VAL A 96 -6.38 -0.53 -6.51
CA VAL A 96 -4.99 -0.81 -6.10
C VAL A 96 -4.43 0.36 -5.30
N LEU A 97 -4.07 0.10 -4.04
CA LEU A 97 -3.52 1.10 -3.13
C LEU A 97 -1.99 1.07 -3.11
N PHE A 98 -1.40 -0.12 -2.98
CA PHE A 98 0.04 -0.33 -3.05
C PHE A 98 0.38 -1.28 -4.19
N TYR A 99 1.40 -0.92 -4.98
CA TYR A 99 1.94 -1.74 -6.05
C TYR A 99 3.47 -1.82 -5.87
N GLY A 100 3.98 -2.98 -5.49
CA GLY A 100 5.42 -3.27 -5.50
C GLY A 100 5.92 -3.70 -6.88
N ASP A 101 7.12 -3.26 -7.26
CA ASP A 101 7.77 -3.70 -8.50
C ASP A 101 7.86 -5.23 -8.58
N ARG A 102 7.42 -5.78 -9.71
CA ARG A 102 7.44 -7.23 -10.01
C ARG A 102 8.86 -7.76 -10.18
N ALA A 103 9.81 -6.89 -10.54
CA ALA A 103 11.22 -7.26 -10.69
C ALA A 103 11.93 -7.38 -9.33
N ASN A 104 11.33 -6.92 -8.23
CA ASN A 104 11.91 -7.02 -6.91
C ASN A 104 11.59 -8.38 -6.28
N LEU A 105 12.60 -9.25 -6.23
CA LEU A 105 12.46 -10.65 -5.79
C LEU A 105 12.74 -10.87 -4.29
N ALA A 106 13.20 -9.85 -3.56
CA ALA A 106 13.65 -9.98 -2.17
C ALA A 106 13.06 -8.91 -1.23
N GLY A 107 12.12 -8.11 -1.71
CA GLY A 107 11.46 -7.09 -0.91
C GLY A 107 10.62 -7.69 0.22
N SER A 108 10.65 -7.03 1.38
CA SER A 108 9.76 -7.30 2.50
C SER A 108 9.04 -6.02 2.88
N ASN A 109 7.71 -6.08 2.97
CA ASN A 109 6.86 -4.90 3.18
C ASN A 109 6.15 -5.03 4.51
N THR A 110 6.41 -4.09 5.42
CA THR A 110 5.83 -4.10 6.77
C THR A 110 4.73 -3.07 6.90
N PHE A 111 3.52 -3.56 7.12
CA PHE A 111 2.34 -2.76 7.44
C PHE A 111 2.03 -2.92 8.92
N ASN A 112 2.52 -1.99 9.72
CA ASN A 112 2.26 -1.92 11.16
C ASN A 112 1.70 -0.54 11.50
N GLY A 113 0.57 -0.51 12.18
CA GLY A 113 -0.19 0.71 12.45
C GLY A 113 -1.19 0.50 13.57
N THR A 114 -1.82 1.58 13.98
CA THR A 114 -2.81 1.57 15.08
C THR A 114 -4.15 0.97 14.64
N ALA A 115 -5.04 0.70 15.60
CA ALA A 115 -6.42 0.30 15.33
C ALA A 115 -7.23 1.37 14.55
N ASP A 116 -6.78 2.63 14.57
CA ASP A 116 -7.39 3.73 13.81
C ASP A 116 -6.88 3.83 12.37
N SER A 117 -5.92 2.99 11.96
CA SER A 117 -5.45 2.93 10.58
C SER A 117 -6.50 2.29 9.68
N LEU A 118 -6.59 2.74 8.43
CA LEU A 118 -7.47 2.17 7.40
C LEU A 118 -6.73 2.15 6.06
N LEU A 119 -6.47 0.96 5.53
CA LEU A 119 -5.91 0.78 4.18
C LEU A 119 -6.99 0.18 3.27
N THR A 120 -7.65 1.02 2.48
CA THR A 120 -8.75 0.59 1.61
C THR A 120 -8.25 0.35 0.20
N GLY A 121 -8.19 -0.91 -0.23
CA GLY A 121 -7.65 -1.28 -1.54
C GLY A 121 -6.79 -2.53 -1.50
N ALA A 122 -6.22 -2.88 -2.66
CA ALA A 122 -5.30 -3.98 -2.83
C ALA A 122 -3.85 -3.56 -2.49
N LEU A 123 -3.18 -4.42 -1.72
CA LEU A 123 -1.75 -4.43 -1.45
C LEU A 123 -1.12 -5.47 -2.38
N TYR A 124 -0.61 -5.04 -3.54
CA TYR A 124 -0.11 -5.92 -4.59
C TYR A 124 1.42 -5.99 -4.60
N PHE A 125 1.94 -7.14 -4.20
CA PHE A 125 3.36 -7.45 -3.97
C PHE A 125 3.72 -8.85 -4.52
N PRO A 126 3.55 -9.11 -5.83
CA PRO A 126 3.47 -10.45 -6.39
C PRO A 126 4.69 -11.34 -6.13
N THR A 127 5.88 -10.75 -5.97
CA THR A 127 7.16 -11.44 -5.76
C THR A 127 7.78 -11.18 -4.39
N GLN A 128 7.11 -10.39 -3.55
CA GLN A 128 7.66 -9.87 -2.29
C GLN A 128 6.87 -10.40 -1.10
N GLY A 129 7.47 -10.37 0.09
CA GLY A 129 6.80 -10.71 1.34
C GLY A 129 6.02 -9.51 1.90
N VAL A 130 4.90 -9.79 2.57
CA VAL A 130 4.11 -8.81 3.31
C VAL A 130 3.98 -9.26 4.76
N ASN A 131 4.46 -8.43 5.68
CA ASN A 131 4.25 -8.56 7.12
C ASN A 131 3.13 -7.61 7.54
N TYR A 132 1.93 -8.15 7.74
CA TYR A 132 0.76 -7.39 8.16
C TYR A 132 0.61 -7.51 9.68
N LEU A 133 1.09 -6.49 10.39
CA LEU A 133 1.24 -6.47 11.84
C LEU A 133 0.24 -5.47 12.44
N GLY A 134 -1.04 -5.83 12.49
CA GLY A 134 -2.06 -4.95 13.04
C GLY A 134 -3.48 -5.47 12.88
N ASN A 135 -4.38 -4.91 13.68
CA ASN A 135 -5.81 -5.23 13.70
C ASN A 135 -6.63 -4.29 12.79
N PHE A 136 -5.98 -3.53 11.92
CA PHE A 136 -6.65 -2.57 11.06
C PHE A 136 -7.08 -3.21 9.74
N SER A 137 -8.16 -2.66 9.19
CA SER A 137 -8.73 -3.04 7.90
C SER A 137 -9.21 -1.78 7.18
N GLY A 138 -9.40 -1.85 5.87
CA GLY A 138 -9.92 -0.75 5.07
C GLY A 138 -11.35 -0.39 5.45
N LYS A 139 -11.90 0.65 4.80
CA LYS A 139 -13.29 1.09 5.01
C LYS A 139 -14.25 -0.08 4.77
N GLY A 140 -15.00 -0.47 5.79
CA GLY A 140 -15.90 -1.63 5.72
C GLY A 140 -15.22 -3.00 5.78
N GLY A 141 -13.93 -3.08 6.09
CA GLY A 141 -13.13 -4.33 6.08
C GLY A 141 -12.43 -4.59 4.74
N CYS A 142 -12.47 -3.62 3.83
CA CYS A 142 -12.07 -3.78 2.44
C CYS A 142 -10.57 -3.55 2.22
N THR A 143 -9.78 -4.58 2.50
CA THR A 143 -8.35 -4.65 2.18
C THR A 143 -8.07 -5.99 1.52
N GLN A 144 -7.46 -5.98 0.35
CA GLN A 144 -7.03 -7.19 -0.34
C GLN A 144 -5.51 -7.28 -0.30
N VAL A 145 -4.93 -8.45 -0.02
CA VAL A 145 -3.47 -8.63 0.00
C VAL A 145 -3.10 -9.70 -1.00
N VAL A 146 -2.25 -9.36 -1.97
CA VAL A 146 -1.72 -10.28 -2.97
C VAL A 146 -0.21 -10.21 -2.86
N ALA A 147 0.40 -11.23 -2.27
CA ALA A 147 1.85 -11.29 -2.07
C ALA A 147 2.39 -12.71 -2.27
N SER A 148 3.71 -12.84 -2.42
CA SER A 148 4.36 -14.16 -2.48
C SER A 148 4.23 -14.91 -1.15
N THR A 149 4.39 -14.18 -0.04
CA THR A 149 4.16 -14.65 1.32
C THR A 149 3.44 -13.56 2.09
N VAL A 150 2.49 -13.96 2.94
CA VAL A 150 1.80 -13.06 3.86
C VAL A 150 1.99 -13.61 5.26
N GLN A 151 2.72 -12.87 6.09
CA GLN A 151 2.77 -13.12 7.53
C GLN A 151 1.76 -12.21 8.22
N TRP A 152 0.76 -12.81 8.85
CA TRP A 152 -0.29 -12.09 9.56
C TRP A 152 -0.04 -12.16 11.07
N SER A 153 -0.05 -11.00 11.73
CA SER A 153 -0.04 -10.92 13.19
C SER A 153 -1.11 -9.94 13.65
N GLY A 154 -2.12 -10.45 14.36
CA GLY A 154 -3.30 -9.70 14.81
C GLY A 154 -4.62 -10.28 14.30
N ASN A 155 -5.72 -9.70 14.79
CA ASN A 155 -7.10 -9.99 14.39
C ASN A 155 -7.57 -8.90 13.41
N ALA A 156 -7.32 -9.06 12.11
CA ALA A 156 -7.88 -8.18 11.08
C ALA A 156 -9.20 -8.78 10.55
N ASN A 157 -10.25 -7.97 10.45
CA ASN A 157 -11.47 -8.33 9.74
C ASN A 157 -11.31 -7.99 8.26
N ILE A 158 -11.14 -9.00 7.41
CA ILE A 158 -10.99 -8.84 5.97
C ILE A 158 -12.28 -9.33 5.32
N ILE A 159 -12.94 -8.47 4.55
CA ILE A 159 -14.06 -8.87 3.70
C ILE A 159 -13.61 -8.98 2.25
N GLN A 160 -14.23 -9.91 1.53
CA GLN A 160 -13.87 -10.26 0.15
C GLN A 160 -14.61 -9.40 -0.88
N ASP A 161 -15.91 -9.11 -0.65
CA ASP A 161 -16.69 -8.29 -1.58
C ASP A 161 -16.46 -6.80 -1.33
N CYS A 162 -15.63 -6.24 -2.20
CA CYS A 162 -15.30 -4.83 -2.21
C CYS A 162 -15.60 -4.17 -3.55
N THR A 163 -16.49 -4.78 -4.33
CA THR A 163 -16.88 -4.31 -5.68
C THR A 163 -17.43 -2.88 -5.64
N SER A 164 -18.16 -2.50 -4.59
CA SER A 164 -18.66 -1.14 -4.36
C SER A 164 -17.57 -0.06 -4.24
N LEU A 165 -16.32 -0.46 -3.98
CA LEU A 165 -15.16 0.41 -3.87
C LEU A 165 -14.24 0.33 -5.10
N GLY A 166 -14.72 -0.22 -6.22
CA GLY A 166 -13.97 -0.34 -7.47
C GLY A 166 -12.84 -1.38 -7.43
N MET A 167 -12.85 -2.26 -6.42
CA MET A 167 -11.91 -3.38 -6.33
C MET A 167 -12.36 -4.54 -7.22
N ARG A 168 -11.37 -5.19 -7.83
CA ARG A 168 -11.59 -6.43 -8.58
C ARG A 168 -11.89 -7.57 -7.61
N ASP A 169 -12.70 -8.52 -8.06
CA ASP A 169 -12.88 -9.76 -7.33
C ASP A 169 -11.58 -10.58 -7.43
N ILE A 170 -11.04 -10.96 -6.28
CA ILE A 170 -9.86 -11.83 -6.21
C ILE A 170 -10.39 -13.19 -5.79
N PRO A 171 -10.41 -14.20 -6.68
CA PRO A 171 -10.89 -15.51 -6.31
C PRO A 171 -10.00 -16.06 -5.19
N ALA A 172 -10.49 -15.98 -3.96
CA ALA A 172 -9.79 -16.49 -2.79
C ALA A 172 -9.79 -18.01 -2.85
N THR A 173 -8.79 -18.57 -3.53
CA THR A 173 -8.41 -19.95 -3.26
C THR A 173 -7.64 -19.89 -1.95
N GLN A 174 -8.32 -20.12 -0.82
CA GLN A 174 -7.67 -20.19 0.49
C GLN A 174 -6.77 -21.43 0.54
N THR A 175 -5.53 -21.31 0.08
CA THR A 175 -4.47 -22.23 0.47
C THR A 175 -3.72 -21.62 1.64
N VAL A 176 -4.24 -21.80 2.84
CA VAL A 176 -3.51 -21.56 4.08
C VAL A 176 -2.59 -22.76 4.29
N GLN A 177 -1.31 -22.61 4.00
CA GLN A 177 -0.30 -23.58 4.41
C GLN A 177 0.31 -23.05 5.73
N LEU A 178 -0.01 -23.69 6.85
CA LEU A 178 0.76 -23.48 8.07
C LEU A 178 2.20 -23.95 7.82
N VAL A 179 3.17 -23.09 8.07
CA VAL A 179 4.56 -23.50 8.22
C VAL A 179 4.74 -23.82 9.70
N GLU A 180 4.94 -25.11 10.01
CA GLU A 180 5.36 -25.58 11.35
C GLU A 180 6.82 -25.20 11.64
#